data_AF-A0A931S983-F1
#
_entry.id   AF-A0A931S983-F1
#
_cell.length_a   1.000
_cell.length_b   1.000
_cell.length_c   1.000
_cell.angle_alpha   90.00
_cell.angle_beta   90.00
_cell.angle_gamma   90.00
#
_symmetry.space_group_name_H-M   'P 1'
#
loop_
_entity.id
_entity.type
_entity.pdbx_description
1 polymer ?
#
loop_
_entity_poly.entity_id
_entity_poly.type
_entity_poly.pdbx_seq_one_letter_code
_entity_poly.pdbx_strand_id
1 'polypeptide(L)'
;MKQRTSMPRTGTCIVFSALLSFALVVPPRAAEKQGQQAAVEMHHPEAWQFRLPKGYPAKGREVYKKFECYSCHEVRGENFPAPEGDAVGPELSQMGPLHPVEYFTESIVNPSVLVEKRYRGPDGKSKMPSFNEDMTVQELIDLSAYLASLKPKEISRTATGEGKVVAVVADSQQVLLEHGEIKGFMGAMTMGYRVESPKLLQGLKPGDRVRFTINTDTSAIIQIVKE
;
A
#
# COMPACT_ATOMS: atom_id res chain seq x y z
N MET A 1 28.07 -55.40 15.92
CA MET A 1 27.81 -56.43 16.96
C MET A 1 26.38 -56.29 17.48
N LYS A 2 25.81 -57.42 17.93
CA LYS A 2 24.55 -57.68 18.70
C LYS A 2 23.73 -56.44 19.14
N GLN A 3 22.44 -56.27 18.81
CA GLN A 3 21.23 -57.10 19.05
C GLN A 3 20.72 -57.20 20.51
N ARG A 4 19.44 -56.79 20.65
CA ARG A 4 18.33 -57.38 21.42
C ARG A 4 18.38 -57.40 22.96
N THR A 5 17.34 -56.83 23.55
CA THR A 5 16.74 -57.24 24.84
C THR A 5 15.26 -57.60 24.64
N SER A 6 14.73 -58.48 25.49
CA SER A 6 13.46 -59.19 25.32
C SER A 6 12.35 -58.72 26.27
N MET A 7 11.09 -58.91 25.85
CA MET A 7 9.92 -59.51 26.54
C MET A 7 9.99 -59.87 28.06
N PRO A 8 8.86 -60.16 28.75
CA PRO A 8 7.43 -60.13 28.35
C PRO A 8 6.47 -59.53 29.42
N ARG A 9 5.14 -59.55 29.19
CA ARG A 9 4.16 -60.09 30.16
C ARG A 9 2.71 -60.27 29.63
N THR A 10 2.26 -61.53 29.69
CA THR A 10 0.95 -62.04 30.17
C THR A 10 -0.37 -61.48 29.60
N GLY A 11 -1.15 -62.37 28.99
CA GLY A 11 -2.60 -62.23 28.86
C GLY A 11 -3.34 -63.29 29.72
N THR A 12 -4.64 -63.08 29.92
CA THR A 12 -5.57 -64.06 30.53
C THR A 12 -6.91 -64.01 29.80
N CYS A 13 -7.56 -65.17 29.68
CA CYS A 13 -8.95 -65.39 29.22
C CYS A 13 -9.98 -64.58 30.06
N ILE A 14 -11.30 -64.52 29.82
CA ILE A 14 -12.32 -65.48 29.33
C ILE A 14 -13.56 -64.62 28.87
N VAL A 15 -14.65 -65.06 28.23
CA VAL A 15 -15.25 -66.37 27.86
C VAL A 15 -15.88 -66.26 26.44
N PHE A 16 -16.23 -67.39 25.80
CA PHE A 16 -17.20 -67.43 24.69
C PHE A 16 -18.62 -67.73 25.20
N SER A 17 -19.64 -67.07 24.66
CA SER A 17 -21.02 -67.59 24.66
C SER A 17 -21.73 -67.16 23.38
N ALA A 18 -22.44 -68.10 22.73
CA ALA A 18 -22.93 -67.96 21.38
C ALA A 18 -24.43 -67.67 21.32
N LEU A 19 -24.83 -66.75 20.44
CA LEU A 19 -26.20 -66.66 19.93
C LEU A 19 -26.15 -66.46 18.41
N LEU A 20 -26.80 -67.36 17.68
CA LEU A 20 -27.04 -67.19 16.25
C LEU A 20 -27.95 -65.98 16.04
N SER A 21 -27.55 -65.09 15.14
CA SER A 21 -28.43 -64.06 14.58
C SER A 21 -28.43 -64.17 13.06
N PHE A 22 -29.63 -64.12 12.48
CA PHE A 22 -29.87 -64.29 11.05
C PHE A 22 -29.06 -63.31 10.20
N ALA A 23 -28.48 -63.81 9.10
CA ALA A 23 -27.89 -62.97 8.07
C ALA A 23 -28.99 -62.23 7.29
N LEU A 24 -29.26 -60.98 7.66
CA LEU A 24 -29.83 -60.01 6.73
C LEU A 24 -28.68 -59.38 5.94
N VAL A 25 -28.52 -59.84 4.70
CA VAL A 25 -27.66 -59.16 3.72
C VAL A 25 -28.35 -57.84 3.36
N VAL A 26 -28.01 -56.79 4.10
CA VAL A 26 -28.37 -55.42 3.72
C VAL A 26 -27.57 -55.10 2.46
N PRO A 27 -28.22 -54.82 1.30
CA PRO A 27 -27.49 -54.41 0.11
C PRO A 27 -26.72 -53.12 0.44
N PRO A 28 -25.50 -52.93 -0.08
CA PRO A 28 -24.74 -51.72 0.21
C PRO A 28 -25.58 -50.52 -0.23
N ARG A 29 -26.00 -49.72 0.75
CA ARG A 29 -26.66 -48.43 0.52
C ARG A 29 -25.75 -47.65 -0.40
N ALA A 30 -26.24 -47.34 -1.61
CA ALA A 30 -25.46 -46.63 -2.61
C ALA A 30 -24.85 -45.41 -1.93
N ALA A 31 -23.52 -45.29 -1.97
CA ALA A 31 -22.84 -44.18 -1.33
C ALA A 31 -23.33 -42.90 -2.00
N GLU A 32 -24.15 -42.13 -1.28
CA GLU A 32 -24.48 -40.76 -1.66
C GLU A 32 -23.14 -40.05 -1.79
N LYS A 33 -22.71 -39.81 -3.04
CA LYS A 33 -21.60 -38.91 -3.31
C LYS A 33 -22.01 -37.58 -2.72
N GLN A 34 -21.44 -37.26 -1.55
CA GLN A 34 -21.57 -35.95 -0.94
C GLN A 34 -21.36 -34.93 -2.03
N GLY A 35 -22.35 -34.06 -2.22
CA GLY A 35 -22.36 -33.10 -3.31
C GLY A 35 -21.09 -32.28 -3.24
N GLN A 36 -20.13 -32.62 -4.10
CA GLN A 36 -18.97 -31.80 -4.36
C GLN A 36 -19.54 -30.57 -5.03
N GLN A 37 -19.88 -29.56 -4.22
CA GLN A 37 -20.28 -28.26 -4.70
C GLN A 37 -19.16 -27.81 -5.62
N ALA A 38 -19.44 -27.83 -6.93
CA ALA A 38 -18.47 -27.45 -7.92
C ALA A 38 -18.04 -26.02 -7.57
N ALA A 39 -16.76 -25.85 -7.27
CA ALA A 39 -16.20 -24.53 -7.11
C ALA A 39 -16.60 -23.75 -8.37
N VAL A 40 -17.26 -22.60 -8.18
CA VAL A 40 -17.73 -21.79 -9.30
C VAL A 40 -16.52 -21.48 -10.15
N GLU A 41 -16.53 -21.97 -11.40
CA GLU A 41 -15.40 -21.87 -12.32
C GLU A 41 -15.29 -20.43 -12.82
N MET A 42 -14.74 -19.56 -11.95
CA MET A 42 -14.43 -18.18 -12.29
C MET A 42 -13.37 -18.21 -13.40
N HIS A 43 -13.59 -17.44 -14.46
CA HIS A 43 -12.66 -17.34 -15.60
C HIS A 43 -11.30 -16.71 -15.24
N HIS A 44 -11.09 -16.36 -13.98
CA HIS A 44 -9.84 -15.92 -13.38
C HIS A 44 -9.75 -16.48 -11.93
N PRO A 45 -8.54 -16.68 -11.37
CA PRO A 45 -8.37 -17.11 -9.99
C PRO A 45 -9.06 -16.19 -8.97
N GLU A 46 -9.43 -16.74 -7.81
CA GLU A 46 -10.02 -16.00 -6.68
C GLU A 46 -9.10 -14.87 -6.16
N ALA A 47 -7.79 -15.10 -6.18
CA ALA A 47 -6.77 -14.11 -5.84
C ALA A 47 -6.18 -13.39 -7.08
N TRP A 48 -6.96 -13.24 -8.16
CA TRP A 48 -6.52 -12.47 -9.33
C TRP A 48 -6.45 -10.98 -8.99
N GLN A 49 -5.33 -10.36 -9.36
CA GLN A 49 -5.17 -8.91 -9.36
C GLN A 49 -4.55 -8.47 -10.69
N PHE A 50 -4.96 -7.31 -11.17
CA PHE A 50 -4.23 -6.61 -12.21
C PHE A 50 -2.80 -6.33 -11.74
N ARG A 51 -1.83 -6.46 -12.64
CA ARG A 51 -0.41 -6.15 -12.39
C ARG A 51 0.19 -5.57 -13.66
N LEU A 52 0.95 -4.49 -13.50
CA LEU A 52 1.72 -3.91 -14.60
C LEU A 52 2.96 -4.77 -14.88
N PRO A 53 3.40 -4.86 -16.15
CA PRO A 53 4.71 -5.42 -16.46
C PRO A 53 5.82 -4.48 -15.94
N LYS A 54 7.06 -4.97 -15.92
CA LYS A 54 8.22 -4.20 -15.45
C LYS A 54 8.48 -3.00 -16.37
N GLY A 55 8.27 -1.79 -15.86
CA GLY A 55 8.73 -0.54 -16.48
C GLY A 55 10.19 -0.19 -16.15
N TYR A 56 10.70 0.81 -16.86
CA TYR A 56 12.08 1.30 -16.80
C TYR A 56 12.13 2.78 -16.40
N PRO A 57 12.51 3.11 -15.15
CA PRO A 57 12.51 4.49 -14.64
C PRO A 57 13.27 5.49 -15.51
N ALA A 58 14.40 5.09 -16.10
CA ALA A 58 15.16 5.95 -17.01
C ALA A 58 14.41 6.32 -18.29
N LYS A 59 13.55 5.43 -18.81
CA LYS A 59 12.65 5.74 -19.93
C LYS A 59 11.49 6.62 -19.46
N GLY A 60 10.91 6.29 -18.31
CA GLY A 60 9.81 7.06 -17.72
C GLY A 60 10.16 8.52 -17.43
N ARG A 61 11.43 8.79 -17.07
CA ARG A 61 11.98 10.14 -16.96
C ARG A 61 11.93 10.92 -18.29
N GLU A 62 12.22 10.26 -19.41
CA GLU A 62 12.11 10.86 -20.74
C GLU A 62 10.64 10.98 -21.20
N VAL A 63 9.74 10.09 -20.75
CA VAL A 63 8.28 10.26 -20.91
C VAL A 63 7.77 11.48 -20.14
N TYR A 64 8.18 11.63 -18.87
CA TYR A 64 7.87 12.77 -18.01
C TYR A 64 8.29 14.11 -18.65
N LYS A 65 9.43 14.10 -19.36
CA LYS A 65 9.89 15.22 -20.17
C LYS A 65 9.06 15.40 -21.45
N LYS A 66 8.81 14.32 -22.21
CA LYS A 66 8.09 14.34 -23.50
C LYS A 66 6.68 14.92 -23.37
N PHE A 67 5.96 14.57 -22.31
CA PHE A 67 4.61 15.05 -22.03
C PHE A 67 4.59 16.27 -21.10
N GLU A 68 5.75 16.92 -20.93
CA GLU A 68 5.94 18.15 -20.16
C GLU A 68 5.29 18.13 -18.77
N CYS A 69 5.33 16.99 -18.07
CA CYS A 69 4.69 16.84 -16.76
C CYS A 69 5.24 17.84 -15.71
N TYR A 70 6.47 18.30 -15.91
CA TYR A 70 7.11 19.38 -15.15
C TYR A 70 6.37 20.72 -15.19
N SER A 71 5.54 20.98 -16.21
CA SER A 71 4.73 22.20 -16.33
C SER A 71 3.72 22.37 -15.20
N CYS A 72 3.34 21.28 -14.52
CA CYS A 72 2.42 21.30 -13.39
C CYS A 72 3.01 20.72 -12.10
N HIS A 73 4.03 19.86 -12.19
CA HIS A 73 4.57 19.09 -11.07
C HIS A 73 6.06 19.35 -10.87
N GLU A 74 6.47 19.76 -9.66
CA GLU A 74 7.89 19.82 -9.30
C GLU A 74 8.46 18.42 -9.04
N VAL A 75 9.70 18.17 -9.49
CA VAL A 75 10.57 17.07 -9.04
C VAL A 75 11.95 17.66 -8.72
N ARG A 76 12.29 17.73 -7.43
CA ARG A 76 13.54 18.28 -6.91
C ARG A 76 14.72 17.34 -7.19
N GLY A 77 15.88 17.92 -7.47
CA GLY A 77 17.08 17.17 -7.83
C GLY A 77 17.04 16.56 -9.24
N GLU A 78 16.07 16.99 -10.05
CA GLU A 78 16.00 16.82 -11.50
C GLU A 78 16.16 18.18 -12.20
N ASN A 79 16.63 18.14 -13.45
CA ASN A 79 16.92 19.34 -14.24
C ASN A 79 15.79 19.63 -15.25
N PHE A 80 14.55 19.68 -14.77
CA PHE A 80 13.39 20.10 -15.58
C PHE A 80 13.13 21.61 -15.40
N PRO A 81 12.50 22.28 -16.37
CA PRO A 81 11.93 23.61 -16.15
C PRO A 81 10.95 23.58 -14.97
N ALA A 82 11.02 24.58 -14.09
CA ALA A 82 10.04 24.73 -13.02
C ALA A 82 8.67 25.14 -13.61
N PRO A 83 7.54 24.73 -12.99
CA PRO A 83 6.22 25.20 -13.40
C PRO A 83 6.11 26.72 -13.25
N GLU A 84 5.49 27.39 -14.22
CA GLU A 84 5.24 28.83 -14.16
C GLU A 84 3.92 29.13 -13.42
N GLY A 85 3.99 29.87 -12.31
CA GLY A 85 2.83 30.34 -11.55
C GLY A 85 2.52 29.55 -10.28
N ASP A 86 1.27 29.66 -9.81
CA ASP A 86 0.79 28.93 -8.62
C ASP A 86 0.80 27.41 -8.83
N ALA A 87 0.98 26.63 -7.76
CA ALA A 87 1.08 25.17 -7.81
C ALA A 87 -0.15 24.50 -8.47
N VAL A 88 -0.01 24.15 -9.75
CA VAL A 88 -1.08 23.50 -10.54
C VAL A 88 -1.31 22.06 -10.08
N GLY A 89 -0.22 21.33 -9.78
CA GLY A 89 -0.22 19.98 -9.22
C GLY A 89 0.67 19.84 -7.97
N PRO A 90 0.62 18.67 -7.29
CA PRO A 90 1.50 18.35 -6.17
C PRO A 90 2.97 18.16 -6.58
N GLU A 91 3.87 18.45 -5.65
CA GLU A 91 5.29 18.09 -5.67
C GLU A 91 5.45 16.55 -5.63
N LEU A 92 6.33 15.98 -6.46
CA LEU A 92 6.39 14.52 -6.70
C LEU A 92 7.67 13.82 -6.21
N SER A 93 8.70 14.53 -5.74
CA SER A 93 10.05 13.99 -5.44
C SER A 93 10.10 12.77 -4.51
N GLN A 94 9.07 12.60 -3.68
CA GLN A 94 9.06 11.62 -2.59
C GLN A 94 7.82 10.73 -2.60
N MET A 95 7.10 10.67 -3.73
CA MET A 95 5.86 9.91 -3.79
C MET A 95 6.08 8.40 -3.85
N GLY A 96 7.24 7.92 -4.33
CA GLY A 96 7.51 6.49 -4.52
C GLY A 96 7.34 5.63 -3.26
N PRO A 97 7.86 6.03 -2.07
CA PRO A 97 7.61 5.31 -0.82
C PRO A 97 6.18 5.41 -0.27
N LEU A 98 5.38 6.38 -0.75
CA LEU A 98 4.04 6.67 -0.24
C LEU A 98 2.93 5.89 -0.97
N HIS A 99 3.18 5.47 -2.21
CA HIS A 99 2.14 4.93 -3.10
C HIS A 99 2.60 3.71 -3.92
N PRO A 100 1.71 2.74 -4.21
CA PRO A 100 2.00 1.65 -5.14
C PRO A 100 2.07 2.14 -6.59
N VAL A 101 2.69 1.37 -7.49
CA VAL A 101 2.85 1.76 -8.91
C VAL A 101 1.51 1.91 -9.65
N GLU A 102 0.50 1.15 -9.22
CA GLU A 102 -0.87 1.21 -9.70
C GLU A 102 -1.53 2.57 -9.40
N TYR A 103 -1.21 3.21 -8.28
CA TYR A 103 -1.77 4.53 -7.90
C TYR A 103 -1.30 5.65 -8.84
N PHE A 104 -0.02 5.65 -9.22
CA PHE A 104 0.50 6.57 -10.24
C PHE A 104 -0.18 6.32 -11.59
N THR A 105 -0.38 5.06 -11.94
CA THR A 105 -1.00 4.66 -13.20
C THR A 105 -2.45 5.13 -13.29
N GLU A 106 -3.26 4.88 -12.26
CA GLU A 106 -4.63 5.40 -12.16
C GLU A 106 -4.67 6.93 -12.21
N SER A 107 -3.75 7.60 -11.50
CA SER A 107 -3.65 9.06 -11.49
C SER A 107 -3.35 9.67 -12.87
N ILE A 108 -2.67 8.95 -13.76
CA ILE A 108 -2.38 9.41 -15.14
C ILE A 108 -3.57 9.15 -16.08
N VAL A 109 -4.18 7.97 -16.01
CA VAL A 109 -5.26 7.59 -16.95
C VAL A 109 -6.63 8.11 -16.54
N ASN A 110 -6.85 8.33 -15.24
CA ASN A 110 -8.11 8.77 -14.66
C ASN A 110 -7.90 9.78 -13.51
N PRO A 111 -7.29 10.96 -13.79
CA PRO A 111 -6.82 11.92 -12.78
C PRO A 111 -7.92 12.50 -11.87
N SER A 112 -9.20 12.30 -12.18
CA SER A 112 -10.32 12.87 -11.42
C SER A 112 -10.90 11.96 -10.33
N VAL A 113 -10.47 10.70 -10.20
CA VAL A 113 -11.00 9.78 -9.16
C VAL A 113 -10.52 10.18 -7.76
N LEU A 114 -9.21 10.37 -7.60
CA LEU A 114 -8.55 10.60 -6.31
C LEU A 114 -7.76 11.91 -6.30
N VAL A 115 -8.47 13.04 -6.42
CA VAL A 115 -7.88 14.39 -6.45
C VAL A 115 -8.39 15.29 -5.31
N GLU A 116 -7.49 15.92 -4.57
CA GLU A 116 -7.84 16.90 -3.54
C GLU A 116 -8.52 18.15 -4.11
N LYS A 117 -9.37 18.81 -3.31
CA LYS A 117 -10.11 20.02 -3.73
C LYS A 117 -9.22 21.13 -4.30
N ARG A 118 -7.98 21.29 -3.80
CA ARG A 118 -7.04 22.35 -4.24
C ARG A 118 -6.52 22.19 -5.68
N TYR A 119 -6.53 20.94 -6.17
CA TYR A 119 -6.08 20.59 -7.53
C TYR A 119 -7.23 20.41 -8.52
N ARG A 120 -8.46 20.79 -8.13
CA ARG A 120 -9.64 20.71 -9.00
C ARG A 120 -9.87 22.02 -9.78
N GLY A 121 -10.39 21.90 -10.99
CA GLY A 121 -10.89 23.01 -11.79
C GLY A 121 -12.29 23.48 -11.35
N PRO A 122 -12.83 24.54 -11.99
CA PRO A 122 -14.17 25.06 -11.70
C PRO A 122 -15.31 24.04 -11.93
N ASP A 123 -15.09 23.05 -12.78
CA ASP A 123 -16.01 21.94 -13.07
C ASP A 123 -15.95 20.81 -12.03
N GLY A 124 -15.07 20.92 -11.02
CA GLY A 124 -14.87 19.93 -9.97
C GLY A 124 -14.02 18.72 -10.36
N LYS A 125 -13.48 18.66 -11.59
CA LYS A 125 -12.53 17.63 -12.05
C LYS A 125 -11.08 18.03 -11.77
N SER A 126 -10.13 17.12 -11.97
CA SER A 126 -8.71 17.44 -11.84
C SER A 126 -8.26 18.47 -12.89
N LYS A 127 -7.33 19.35 -12.50
CA LYS A 127 -6.59 20.21 -13.46
C LYS A 127 -5.62 19.41 -14.33
N MET A 128 -5.18 18.23 -13.86
CA MET A 128 -4.35 17.32 -14.64
C MET A 128 -5.20 16.67 -15.74
N PRO A 129 -4.80 16.76 -17.03
CA PRO A 129 -5.52 16.11 -18.12
C PRO A 129 -5.34 14.58 -18.07
N SER A 130 -6.25 13.85 -18.71
CA SER A 130 -6.04 12.43 -19.00
C SER A 130 -5.18 12.30 -20.26
N PHE A 131 -4.27 11.34 -20.28
CA PHE A 131 -3.32 11.11 -21.37
C PHE A 131 -3.66 9.88 -22.24
N ASN A 132 -4.88 9.34 -22.11
CA ASN A 132 -5.25 8.03 -22.68
C ASN A 132 -5.12 7.93 -24.20
N GLU A 133 -5.33 9.02 -24.93
CA GLU A 133 -5.26 9.06 -26.39
C GLU A 133 -3.88 9.49 -26.91
N ASP A 134 -3.04 10.09 -26.07
CA ASP A 134 -1.74 10.68 -26.44
C ASP A 134 -0.53 9.82 -26.02
N MET A 135 -0.70 8.97 -25.01
CA MET A 135 0.37 8.18 -24.40
C MET A 135 0.20 6.69 -24.70
N THR A 136 1.25 6.05 -25.21
CA THR A 136 1.23 4.60 -25.42
C THR A 136 1.26 3.85 -24.08
N VAL A 137 0.72 2.62 -24.07
CA VAL A 137 0.73 1.75 -22.88
C VAL A 137 2.16 1.56 -22.33
N GLN A 138 3.18 1.46 -23.19
CA GLN A 138 4.57 1.33 -22.76
C GLN A 138 5.12 2.61 -22.11
N GLU A 139 4.74 3.79 -22.61
CA GLU A 139 5.12 5.06 -22.01
C GLU A 139 4.46 5.24 -20.63
N LEU A 140 3.19 4.86 -20.48
CA LEU A 140 2.51 4.83 -19.18
C LEU A 140 3.20 3.89 -18.19
N ILE A 141 3.54 2.66 -18.60
CA ILE A 141 4.28 1.69 -17.78
C ILE A 141 5.62 2.26 -17.31
N ASP A 142 6.39 2.87 -18.23
CA ASP A 142 7.70 3.43 -17.92
C ASP A 142 7.57 4.67 -17.03
N LEU A 143 6.61 5.56 -17.29
CA LEU A 143 6.32 6.76 -16.49
C LEU A 143 5.90 6.41 -15.06
N SER A 144 4.98 5.47 -14.87
CA SER A 144 4.59 5.00 -13.54
C SER A 144 5.77 4.37 -12.79
N ALA A 145 6.66 3.65 -13.48
CA ALA A 145 7.89 3.13 -12.88
C ALA A 145 8.87 4.23 -12.49
N TYR A 146 8.96 5.32 -13.25
CA TYR A 146 9.73 6.52 -12.88
C TYR A 146 9.16 7.20 -11.63
N LEU A 147 7.85 7.47 -11.59
CA LEU A 147 7.19 8.08 -10.43
C LEU A 147 7.33 7.23 -9.16
N ALA A 148 7.15 5.90 -9.28
CA ALA A 148 7.39 4.96 -8.18
C ALA A 148 8.88 4.87 -7.74
N SER A 149 9.81 5.32 -8.59
CA SER A 149 11.24 5.40 -8.25
C SER A 149 11.63 6.71 -7.56
N LEU A 150 10.77 7.74 -7.57
CA LEU A 150 11.04 9.03 -6.95
C LEU A 150 11.13 8.88 -5.43
N LYS A 151 12.32 9.16 -4.91
CA LYS A 151 12.73 9.02 -3.52
C LYS A 151 13.64 10.21 -3.16
N PRO A 152 13.72 10.60 -1.87
CA PRO A 152 14.62 11.66 -1.45
C PRO A 152 16.07 11.36 -1.86
N LYS A 153 16.68 12.23 -2.68
CA LYS A 153 18.14 12.20 -2.96
C LYS A 153 18.89 12.83 -1.79
N GLU A 154 19.24 12.02 -0.79
CA GLU A 154 20.13 12.38 0.35
C GLU A 154 19.91 13.80 0.90
N ILE A 155 18.64 14.14 1.13
CA ILE A 155 18.27 15.19 2.08
C ILE A 155 18.26 14.50 3.45
N SER A 156 18.79 15.16 4.49
CA SER A 156 18.91 14.62 5.86
C SER A 156 17.77 13.65 6.19
N ARG A 157 18.11 12.41 6.58
CA ARG A 157 17.15 11.32 6.89
C ARG A 157 16.07 11.68 7.91
N THR A 158 16.20 12.85 8.54
CA THR A 158 15.24 13.46 9.44
C THR A 158 15.00 14.91 9.03
N ALA A 159 13.73 15.32 8.90
CA ALA A 159 13.32 16.72 8.77
C ALA A 159 12.43 17.12 9.96
N THR A 160 12.38 18.40 10.30
CA THR A 160 11.57 18.92 11.41
C THR A 160 10.40 19.76 10.90
N GLY A 161 9.20 19.48 11.41
CA GLY A 161 7.98 20.22 11.11
C GLY A 161 7.30 20.77 12.37
N GLU A 162 6.43 21.76 12.17
CA GLU A 162 5.51 22.29 13.16
C GLU A 162 4.08 22.10 12.63
N GLY A 163 3.13 21.79 13.53
CA GLY A 163 1.76 21.56 13.12
C GLY A 163 0.76 21.47 14.26
N LYS A 164 -0.47 21.17 13.90
CA LYS A 164 -1.62 20.98 14.79
C LYS A 164 -2.16 19.56 14.60
N VAL A 165 -2.36 18.84 15.69
CA VAL A 165 -3.01 17.53 15.69
C VAL A 165 -4.47 17.70 15.26
N VAL A 166 -4.87 17.02 14.18
CA VAL A 166 -6.27 16.98 13.72
C VAL A 166 -6.95 15.74 14.27
N ALA A 167 -6.28 14.58 14.23
CA ALA A 167 -6.76 13.33 14.81
C ALA A 167 -5.61 12.42 15.24
N VAL A 168 -5.84 11.58 16.25
CA VAL A 168 -4.95 10.49 16.65
C VAL A 168 -5.64 9.17 16.34
N VAL A 169 -5.00 8.31 15.55
CA VAL A 169 -5.54 7.01 15.11
C VAL A 169 -4.65 5.92 15.70
N ALA A 170 -4.88 5.62 16.98
CA ALA A 170 -4.02 4.71 17.75
C ALA A 170 -3.92 3.31 17.12
N ASP A 171 -5.05 2.78 16.64
CA ASP A 171 -5.15 1.41 16.10
C ASP A 171 -4.28 1.18 14.85
N SER A 172 -4.09 2.20 14.01
CA SER A 172 -3.22 2.14 12.83
C SER A 172 -1.80 2.68 13.07
N GLN A 173 -1.52 3.14 14.30
CA GLN A 173 -0.31 3.85 14.71
C GLN A 173 -0.06 5.12 13.88
N GLN A 174 -1.10 5.94 13.70
CA GLN A 174 -1.04 7.17 12.90
C GLN A 174 -1.52 8.41 13.66
N VAL A 175 -1.04 9.57 13.22
CA VAL A 175 -1.54 10.89 13.60
C VAL A 175 -1.80 11.72 12.34
N LEU A 176 -2.99 12.31 12.25
CA LEU A 176 -3.36 13.26 11.21
C LEU A 176 -2.91 14.66 11.66
N LEU A 177 -1.97 15.26 10.95
CA LEU A 177 -1.43 16.58 11.26
C LEU A 177 -1.76 17.57 10.14
N GLU A 178 -2.22 18.76 10.53
CA GLU A 178 -2.17 19.98 9.72
C GLU A 178 -0.84 20.67 10.02
N HIS A 179 0.12 20.63 9.10
CA HIS A 179 1.48 21.11 9.33
C HIS A 179 1.87 22.25 8.38
N GLY A 180 2.81 23.07 8.85
CA GLY A 180 3.48 24.10 8.04
C GLY A 180 4.49 23.51 7.06
N GLU A 181 5.30 24.37 6.46
CA GLU A 181 6.42 23.94 5.61
C GLU A 181 7.42 23.11 6.42
N ILE A 182 7.75 21.92 5.91
CA ILE A 182 8.84 21.07 6.41
C ILE A 182 10.01 21.25 5.43
N LYS A 183 10.94 22.15 5.78
CA LYS A 183 12.04 22.59 4.90
C LYS A 183 12.81 21.41 4.31
N GLY A 184 12.98 21.42 2.99
CA GLY A 184 13.65 20.36 2.22
C GLY A 184 12.82 19.09 2.04
N PHE A 185 11.72 18.91 2.77
CA PHE A 185 10.82 17.77 2.67
C PHE A 185 9.57 18.15 1.86
N MET A 186 8.67 18.97 2.40
CA MET A 186 7.36 19.25 1.77
C MET A 186 6.75 20.57 2.23
N GLY A 187 5.84 21.12 1.42
CA GLY A 187 5.05 22.30 1.78
C GLY A 187 3.99 22.02 2.84
N ALA A 188 3.29 23.07 3.27
CA ALA A 188 2.20 22.97 4.25
C ALA A 188 0.99 22.19 3.70
N MET A 189 0.47 21.22 4.46
CA MET A 189 -0.73 20.45 4.13
C MET A 189 -1.29 19.70 5.36
N THR A 190 -2.38 18.96 5.15
CA THR A 190 -3.00 18.11 6.17
C THR A 190 -2.93 16.65 5.73
N MET A 191 -2.10 15.83 6.39
CA MET A 191 -1.94 14.41 6.03
C MET A 191 -1.69 13.49 7.24
N GLY A 192 -1.98 12.21 7.05
CA GLY A 192 -1.77 11.16 8.05
C GLY A 192 -0.34 10.66 8.02
N TYR A 193 0.32 10.68 9.18
CA TYR A 193 1.67 10.18 9.38
C TYR A 193 1.65 8.95 10.27
N ARG A 194 2.36 7.89 9.88
CA ARG A 194 2.68 6.78 10.79
C ARG A 194 3.71 7.25 11.82
N VAL A 195 3.61 6.79 13.06
CA VAL A 195 4.67 6.97 14.07
C VAL A 195 5.59 5.75 14.11
N GLU A 196 6.86 5.96 14.41
CA GLU A 196 7.85 4.87 14.61
C GLU A 196 7.56 4.06 15.89
N SER A 197 6.93 4.69 16.89
CA SER A 197 6.52 4.04 18.14
C SER A 197 5.13 4.49 18.57
N PRO A 198 4.21 3.58 18.96
CA PRO A 198 2.89 3.93 19.51
C PRO A 198 2.95 4.87 20.71
N LYS A 199 4.08 4.88 21.45
CA LYS A 199 4.31 5.77 22.59
C LYS A 199 4.27 7.26 22.20
N LEU A 200 4.64 7.59 20.96
CA LEU A 200 4.61 8.96 20.43
C LEU A 200 3.19 9.54 20.32
N LEU A 201 2.15 8.70 20.32
CA LEU A 201 0.75 9.14 20.31
C LEU A 201 0.19 9.41 21.71
N GLN A 202 0.90 9.04 22.78
CA GLN A 202 0.37 9.12 24.14
C GLN A 202 0.26 10.59 24.61
N GLY A 203 -0.93 10.97 25.07
CA GLY A 203 -1.21 12.33 25.57
C GLY A 203 -1.51 13.37 24.49
N LEU A 204 -1.34 13.05 23.20
CA LEU A 204 -1.79 13.90 22.10
C LEU A 204 -3.31 13.83 21.94
N LYS A 205 -3.94 14.96 21.64
CA LYS A 205 -5.36 15.04 21.26
C LYS A 205 -5.58 16.06 20.13
N PRO A 206 -6.72 16.00 19.41
CA PRO A 206 -7.10 17.03 18.44
C PRO A 206 -6.99 18.45 19.02
N GLY A 207 -6.40 19.36 18.23
CA GLY A 207 -6.15 20.75 18.58
C GLY A 207 -4.79 21.05 19.24
N ASP A 208 -4.03 20.05 19.69
CA ASP A 208 -2.69 20.29 20.25
C ASP A 208 -1.72 20.80 19.17
N ARG A 209 -0.94 21.84 19.49
CA ARG A 209 0.25 22.24 18.71
C ARG A 209 1.41 21.31 19.02
N VAL A 210 2.15 20.95 17.99
CA VAL A 210 3.24 19.98 18.06
C VAL A 210 4.41 20.40 17.18
N ARG A 211 5.62 20.16 17.68
CA ARG A 211 6.86 20.11 16.92
C ARG A 211 7.24 18.65 16.74
N PHE A 212 7.58 18.24 15.53
CA PHE A 212 7.86 16.84 15.22
C PHE A 212 9.08 16.68 14.33
N THR A 213 9.72 15.53 14.44
CA THR A 213 10.80 15.07 13.57
C THR A 213 10.28 13.87 12.78
N ILE A 214 10.34 13.96 11.46
CA ILE A 214 9.93 12.92 10.52
C ILE A 214 11.16 12.31 9.86
N ASN A 215 11.21 10.98 9.80
CA ASN A 215 12.15 10.26 8.95
C ASN A 215 11.71 10.42 7.49
N THR A 216 12.57 10.96 6.65
CA THR A 216 12.25 11.33 5.26
C THR A 216 12.26 10.14 4.29
N ASP A 217 12.93 9.03 4.66
CA ASP A 217 12.97 7.79 3.87
C ASP A 217 11.69 6.95 4.06
N THR A 218 11.13 6.96 5.28
CA THR A 218 9.96 6.13 5.67
C THR A 218 8.67 6.94 5.85
N SER A 219 8.74 8.27 5.77
CA SER A 219 7.66 9.22 6.08
C SER A 219 7.02 8.98 7.45
N ALA A 220 7.80 8.46 8.41
CA ALA A 220 7.34 8.15 9.75
C ALA A 220 7.81 9.20 10.77
N ILE A 221 6.93 9.63 11.67
CA ILE A 221 7.29 10.50 12.78
C ILE A 221 8.07 9.70 13.82
N ILE A 222 9.33 10.11 14.05
CA ILE A 222 10.26 9.47 15.01
C ILE A 222 10.30 10.20 16.36
N GLN A 223 9.92 11.48 16.37
CA GLN A 223 9.78 12.29 17.57
C GLN A 223 8.62 13.26 17.40
N ILE A 224 7.83 13.45 18.45
CA ILE A 224 6.79 14.47 18.50
C ILE A 224 6.74 15.02 19.92
N VAL A 225 6.70 16.35 20.02
CA VAL A 225 6.68 17.08 21.28
C VAL A 225 5.52 18.06 21.19
N LYS A 226 4.66 18.04 22.20
CA LYS A 226 3.63 19.05 22.35
C LYS A 226 4.28 20.39 22.76
N GLU A 227 3.79 21.48 22.17
CA GLU A 227 4.07 22.86 22.59
C GLU A 227 3.14 23.32 23.75
#